data_AF-H9H0B9-F1
#
_entry.id   AF-H9H0B9-F1
#
_cell.length_a   1.000
_cell.length_b   1.000
_cell.length_c   1.000
_cell.angle_alpha   90.00
_cell.angle_beta   90.00
_cell.angle_gamma   90.00
#
_symmetry.space_group_name_H-M   'P 1'
#
loop_
_entity.id
_entity.type
_entity.pdbx_description
1 polymer ?
#
loop_
_entity_poly.entity_id
_entity_poly.type
_entity_poly.pdbx_seq_one_letter_code
_entity_poly.pdbx_strand_id
1 'polypeptide(L)'
;MAGGMKAVPGRRRILGALLLLLLPPPLGGAGVGEEVIVLQEGSECCHNTSRHFCYTNVRSPCWRDIWTRMQIWVNSNHVIRVTQVGSEEELRELEESKVWNFLSSLLKEKLNSTNIDMDLYSNKTCLKVELLEAGTRYCIVLSRWFDPKLFLVFFLGLLLFFCGDVLSRSQLFFYSAGISIGLLASLLILIYVMSKAMPKKSPVYFLLLGGWSFSLYLLQLVFKNLREICKSYWQYLLGYLLLMGFVSFGVCYRYGPLENERSINLLSWALQLLGLALMYLGIQIRPIALALVLIAVCTKNMDYPLQWIYGVYKRAQSARLGPSPPRLLTEEEYRIQGEVETRKALEELRNYCRSPDFSAWTAVSRIQSPKRFAEFVGGSSHLTASEVSFHEQEYGLGGEFLEEQLFEEDEEEDFLYGETARAACGPTTRLTAD
;
A
#
# COMPACT_ATOMS: atom_id res chain seq x y z
N MET A 1 37.53 1.67 78.87
CA MET A 1 36.10 2.00 78.74
C MET A 1 35.79 2.25 77.26
N ALA A 2 34.78 1.56 76.73
CA ALA A 2 34.07 1.69 75.43
C ALA A 2 34.87 2.20 74.21
N GLY A 3 35.13 1.41 73.15
CA GLY A 3 34.13 0.90 72.17
C GLY A 3 33.87 1.97 71.10
N GLY A 4 33.90 1.77 69.79
CA GLY A 4 34.05 0.62 68.92
C GLY A 4 34.13 1.12 67.46
N MET A 5 34.44 0.19 66.56
CA MET A 5 34.77 0.36 65.13
C MET A 5 33.67 0.98 64.26
N LYS A 6 34.07 1.67 63.17
CA LYS A 6 33.45 1.54 61.83
C LYS A 6 34.53 1.61 60.74
N ALA A 7 34.60 0.57 59.91
CA ALA A 7 35.42 0.49 58.71
C ALA A 7 34.52 0.54 57.47
N VAL A 8 34.97 1.26 56.44
CA VAL A 8 34.45 1.24 55.06
C VAL A 8 35.42 0.39 54.23
N PRO A 9 34.98 -0.57 53.39
CA PRO A 9 35.89 -1.20 52.45
C PRO A 9 35.75 -0.58 51.05
N GLY A 10 36.86 -0.05 50.56
CA GLY A 10 37.10 0.26 49.16
C GLY A 10 37.67 -0.95 48.41
N ARG A 11 37.04 -1.26 47.28
CA ARG A 11 37.63 -1.57 45.97
C ARG A 11 38.96 -2.37 45.95
N ARG A 12 38.89 -3.67 45.63
CA ARG A 12 39.82 -4.39 44.73
C ARG A 12 39.38 -5.86 44.57
N ARG A 13 39.18 -6.31 43.33
CA ARG A 13 39.79 -7.51 42.70
C ARG A 13 39.00 -7.93 41.45
N ILE A 14 39.48 -7.45 40.31
CA ILE A 14 39.25 -8.05 38.98
C ILE A 14 40.35 -9.10 38.81
N LEU A 15 40.09 -10.33 39.24
CA LEU A 15 40.87 -11.52 38.87
C LEU A 15 40.11 -12.74 39.42
N GLY A 16 39.16 -13.24 38.65
CA GLY A 16 38.30 -14.35 39.08
C GLY A 16 37.23 -14.75 38.07
N ALA A 17 37.44 -14.50 36.78
CA ALA A 17 36.46 -14.80 35.72
C ALA A 17 37.04 -15.66 34.57
N LEU A 18 38.20 -16.30 34.77
CA LEU A 18 38.83 -17.14 33.75
C LEU A 18 39.26 -18.53 34.25
N LEU A 19 38.56 -19.06 35.26
CA LEU A 19 38.82 -20.40 35.80
C LEU A 19 37.53 -21.13 36.21
N LEU A 20 36.50 -21.05 35.35
CA LEU A 20 35.24 -21.82 35.47
C LEU A 20 34.89 -22.59 34.18
N LEU A 21 35.82 -22.62 33.21
CA LEU A 21 35.65 -23.27 31.89
C LEU A 21 36.26 -24.70 31.82
N LEU A 22 36.65 -25.30 32.95
CA LEU A 22 37.29 -26.62 32.99
C LEU A 22 36.75 -27.55 34.09
N LEU A 23 35.44 -27.47 34.40
CA LEU A 23 34.74 -28.54 35.12
C LEU A 23 33.88 -29.31 34.11
N PRO A 24 34.03 -30.64 33.98
CA PRO A 24 33.14 -31.42 33.15
C PRO A 24 31.71 -31.30 33.73
N PRO A 25 30.67 -31.20 32.88
CA PRO A 25 29.31 -31.15 33.39
C PRO A 25 29.03 -32.40 34.23
N PRO A 26 28.31 -32.27 35.36
CA PRO A 26 27.88 -33.45 36.09
C PRO A 26 27.00 -34.30 35.16
N LEU A 27 27.21 -35.62 35.22
CA LEU A 27 26.28 -36.61 34.71
C LEU A 27 24.94 -36.40 35.44
N GLY A 28 24.12 -35.49 34.91
CA GLY A 28 22.75 -35.28 35.31
C GLY A 28 21.98 -36.52 34.89
N GLY A 29 21.42 -37.20 35.88
CA GLY A 29 20.83 -38.52 35.75
C GLY A 29 19.85 -38.63 34.58
N ALA A 30 19.81 -39.83 34.01
CA ALA A 30 18.74 -40.28 33.15
C ALA A 30 17.40 -39.97 33.83
N GLY A 31 16.80 -38.85 33.45
CA GLY A 31 15.36 -38.67 33.57
C GLY A 31 14.76 -39.84 32.82
N VAL A 32 13.96 -40.63 33.52
CA VAL A 32 13.14 -41.69 32.94
C VAL A 32 12.49 -41.10 31.69
N GLY A 33 12.95 -41.52 30.51
CA GLY A 33 12.43 -41.01 29.25
C GLY A 33 10.96 -41.40 29.19
N GLU A 34 10.06 -40.42 29.37
CA GLU A 34 8.68 -40.59 28.95
C GLU A 34 8.72 -40.94 27.45
N GLU A 35 8.18 -42.11 27.07
CA GLU A 35 8.09 -42.52 25.66
C GLU A 35 7.29 -41.48 24.88
N VAL A 36 7.99 -40.65 24.10
CA VAL A 36 7.36 -39.72 23.16
C VAL A 36 6.93 -40.50 21.93
N ILE A 37 5.62 -40.55 21.66
CA ILE A 37 5.07 -41.21 20.48
C ILE A 37 5.06 -40.22 19.31
N VAL A 38 5.61 -40.63 18.17
CA VAL A 38 5.55 -39.85 16.93
C VAL A 38 4.22 -40.09 16.23
N LEU A 39 3.44 -39.03 16.00
CA LEU A 39 2.18 -39.10 15.25
C LEU A 39 2.44 -39.16 13.74
N GLN A 40 1.70 -40.00 13.02
CA GLN A 40 1.68 -40.05 11.56
C GLN A 40 0.37 -39.48 11.00
N GLU A 41 0.44 -38.86 9.81
CA GLU A 41 -0.75 -38.32 9.11
C GLU A 41 -1.70 -39.48 8.74
N GLY A 42 -2.97 -39.37 9.11
CA GLY A 42 -4.02 -40.34 8.76
C GLY A 42 -4.05 -41.64 9.58
N SER A 43 -3.08 -41.88 10.46
CA SER A 43 -3.11 -43.01 11.39
C SER A 43 -3.89 -42.67 12.66
N GLU A 44 -4.77 -43.56 13.09
CA GLU A 44 -5.46 -43.47 14.37
C GLU A 44 -4.63 -44.17 15.46
N CYS A 45 -4.27 -43.44 16.52
CA CYS A 45 -3.55 -43.98 17.68
C CYS A 45 -4.42 -43.89 18.93
N CYS A 46 -4.84 -45.03 19.47
CA CYS A 46 -5.67 -45.09 20.67
C CYS A 46 -4.85 -45.54 21.89
N HIS A 47 -4.95 -44.78 22.98
CA HIS A 47 -4.25 -45.04 24.23
C HIS A 47 -5.17 -44.86 25.44
N ASN A 48 -4.74 -45.43 26.57
CA ASN A 48 -5.45 -45.43 27.85
C ASN A 48 -4.62 -44.83 29.01
N THR A 49 -3.48 -44.24 28.70
CA THR A 49 -2.52 -43.66 29.66
C THR A 49 -2.12 -42.26 29.22
N SER A 50 -1.73 -41.40 30.17
CA SER A 50 -1.22 -40.07 29.86
C SER A 50 0.11 -40.20 29.13
N ARG A 51 0.17 -39.69 27.90
CA ARG A 51 1.36 -39.75 27.06
C ARG A 51 1.62 -38.43 26.36
N HIS A 52 2.87 -38.26 25.96
CA HIS A 52 3.36 -37.15 25.17
C HIS A 52 3.40 -37.58 23.70
N PHE A 53 2.71 -36.83 22.85
CA PHE A 53 2.70 -37.04 21.41
C PHE A 53 3.45 -35.89 20.76
N CYS A 54 4.41 -36.19 19.90
CA CYS A 54 5.06 -35.15 19.11
C CYS A 54 4.85 -35.44 17.63
N TYR A 55 4.42 -34.43 16.89
CA TYR A 55 4.40 -34.45 15.44
C TYR A 55 5.60 -33.67 14.92
N THR A 56 6.31 -34.24 13.97
CA THR A 56 7.39 -33.58 13.24
C THR A 56 6.98 -33.46 11.79
N ASN A 57 6.89 -32.25 11.27
CA ASN A 57 6.50 -32.04 9.89
C ASN A 57 7.71 -32.28 8.97
N VAL A 58 7.73 -33.43 8.30
CA VAL A 58 8.83 -33.84 7.41
C VAL A 58 8.63 -33.32 5.97
N ARG A 59 7.42 -32.84 5.62
CA ARG A 59 7.10 -32.38 4.26
C ARG A 59 7.21 -30.86 4.15
N SER A 60 7.96 -30.39 3.14
CA SER A 60 7.96 -28.96 2.77
C SER A 60 6.57 -28.54 2.27
N PRO A 61 6.01 -27.41 2.76
CA PRO A 61 4.69 -26.95 2.31
C PRO A 61 4.70 -26.60 0.82
N CYS A 62 3.71 -27.09 0.07
CA CYS A 62 3.52 -26.76 -1.35
C CYS A 62 2.47 -25.65 -1.50
N TRP A 63 2.39 -25.00 -2.67
CA TRP A 63 1.37 -23.97 -2.97
C TRP A 63 -0.08 -24.47 -2.77
N ARG A 64 -0.31 -25.78 -2.94
CA ARG A 64 -1.62 -26.40 -2.68
C ARG A 64 -2.02 -26.43 -1.20
N ASP A 65 -1.05 -26.26 -0.30
CA ASP A 65 -1.27 -26.31 1.15
C ASP A 65 -1.60 -24.95 1.78
N ILE A 66 -1.66 -23.85 1.00
CA ILE A 66 -1.82 -22.47 1.51
C ILE A 66 -3.09 -22.30 2.36
N TRP A 67 -4.20 -22.93 1.94
CA TRP A 67 -5.49 -22.90 2.64
C TRP A 67 -5.83 -24.26 3.25
N THR A 68 -4.83 -25.10 3.49
CA THR A 68 -5.02 -26.33 4.25
C THR A 68 -4.83 -26.03 5.73
N ARG A 69 -5.66 -26.65 6.55
CA ARG A 69 -5.58 -26.59 8.00
C ARG A 69 -5.17 -27.96 8.50
N MET A 70 -4.18 -27.99 9.39
CA MET A 70 -3.76 -29.21 10.06
C MET A 70 -4.43 -29.25 11.43
N GLN A 71 -5.26 -30.27 11.66
CA GLN A 71 -5.98 -30.43 12.92
C GLN A 71 -5.66 -31.78 13.54
N ILE A 72 -5.41 -31.75 14.85
CA ILE A 72 -5.36 -32.95 15.68
C ILE A 72 -6.75 -33.13 16.26
N TRP A 73 -7.35 -34.24 15.88
CA TRP A 73 -8.60 -34.68 16.46
C TRP A 73 -8.29 -35.60 17.63
N VAL A 74 -8.74 -35.23 18.82
CA VAL A 74 -8.67 -36.08 20.01
C VAL A 74 -10.09 -36.44 20.42
N ASN A 75 -10.43 -37.72 20.29
CA ASN A 75 -11.71 -38.28 20.71
C ASN A 75 -11.51 -39.07 22.00
N SER A 76 -12.25 -38.76 23.05
CA SER A 76 -12.17 -39.45 24.33
C SER A 76 -13.56 -39.74 24.87
N ASN A 77 -13.70 -40.89 25.53
CA ASN A 77 -14.96 -41.29 26.16
C ASN A 77 -15.30 -40.41 27.39
N HIS A 78 -14.30 -39.79 28.00
CA HIS A 78 -14.42 -38.97 29.20
C HIS A 78 -13.58 -37.68 29.08
N VAL A 79 -13.73 -36.77 30.04
CA VAL A 79 -13.06 -35.46 30.03
C VAL A 79 -11.54 -35.64 30.10
N ILE A 80 -10.85 -35.14 29.07
CA ILE A 80 -9.39 -35.10 28.98
C ILE A 80 -8.89 -33.67 29.03
N ARG A 81 -7.66 -33.48 29.50
CA ARG A 81 -6.96 -32.20 29.39
C ARG A 81 -5.86 -32.33 28.37
N VAL A 82 -5.95 -31.54 27.31
CA VAL A 82 -4.90 -31.47 26.29
C VAL A 82 -4.17 -30.15 26.42
N THR A 83 -2.84 -30.20 26.48
CA THR A 83 -1.95 -29.03 26.43
C THR A 83 -1.09 -29.09 25.19
N GLN A 84 -1.12 -28.03 24.39
CA GLN A 84 -0.23 -27.84 23.26
C GLN A 84 1.08 -27.25 23.78
N VAL A 85 2.19 -27.93 23.52
CA VAL A 85 3.54 -27.57 23.95
C VAL A 85 4.36 -27.28 22.68
N GLY A 86 4.57 -25.99 22.39
CA GLY A 86 5.41 -25.54 21.26
C GLY A 86 6.91 -25.73 21.53
N SER A 87 7.32 -25.54 22.77
CA SER A 87 8.65 -25.86 23.30
C SER A 87 8.56 -26.01 24.84
N GLU A 88 9.37 -26.87 25.46
CA GLU A 88 9.33 -27.11 26.92
C GLU A 88 9.80 -25.88 27.74
N GLU A 89 10.56 -24.99 27.09
CA GLU A 89 11.13 -23.76 27.66
C GLU A 89 10.13 -22.59 27.62
N GLU A 90 9.48 -22.32 26.49
CA GLU A 90 8.46 -21.24 26.41
C GLU A 90 7.23 -21.54 27.27
N LEU A 91 6.90 -22.82 27.44
CA LEU A 91 5.74 -23.22 28.25
C LEU A 91 5.97 -22.98 29.75
N ARG A 92 7.20 -23.16 30.23
CA ARG A 92 7.58 -22.83 31.62
C ARG A 92 7.52 -21.33 31.87
N GLU A 93 7.99 -20.50 30.95
CA GLU A 93 7.93 -19.04 31.07
C GLU A 93 6.49 -18.50 31.03
N LEU A 94 5.64 -19.08 30.17
CA LEU A 94 4.23 -18.71 30.05
C LEU A 94 3.38 -19.20 31.24
N GLU A 95 3.63 -20.40 31.77
CA GLU A 95 2.95 -20.94 32.96
C GLU A 95 3.42 -20.29 34.28
N GLU A 96 4.60 -19.69 34.36
CA GLU A 96 4.99 -18.91 35.54
C GLU A 96 4.22 -17.58 35.64
N SER A 97 3.66 -17.11 34.53
CA SER A 97 2.87 -15.88 34.53
C SER A 97 1.46 -16.13 35.11
N LYS A 98 1.20 -15.54 36.29
CA LYS A 98 -0.13 -15.61 36.96
C LYS A 98 -1.28 -15.15 36.06
N VAL A 99 -1.00 -14.22 35.14
CA VAL A 99 -1.98 -13.66 34.19
C VAL A 99 -2.36 -14.70 33.13
N TRP A 100 -1.40 -15.45 32.59
CA TRP A 100 -1.68 -16.49 31.60
C TRP A 100 -2.34 -17.72 32.22
N ASN A 101 -1.98 -18.09 33.45
CA ASN A 101 -2.68 -19.17 34.16
C ASN A 101 -4.16 -18.84 34.40
N PHE A 102 -4.46 -17.59 34.76
CA PHE A 102 -5.83 -17.14 34.91
C PHE A 102 -6.57 -17.09 33.56
N LEU A 103 -5.97 -16.51 32.52
CA LEU A 103 -6.57 -16.42 31.18
C LEU A 103 -6.76 -17.79 30.53
N SER A 104 -5.76 -18.68 30.62
CA SER A 104 -5.84 -20.04 30.09
C SER A 104 -6.86 -20.89 30.85
N SER A 105 -7.05 -20.67 32.16
CA SER A 105 -8.10 -21.34 32.92
C SER A 105 -9.51 -20.92 32.50
N LEU A 106 -9.68 -19.67 32.06
CA LEU A 106 -10.94 -19.12 31.55
C LEU A 106 -11.21 -19.49 30.09
N LEU A 107 -10.16 -19.68 29.28
CA LEU A 107 -10.25 -20.03 27.86
C LEU A 107 -10.19 -21.55 27.60
N LYS A 108 -9.76 -22.38 28.56
CA LYS A 108 -9.80 -23.85 28.46
C LYS A 108 -11.22 -24.37 28.69
N GLU A 109 -12.02 -24.34 27.64
CA GLU A 109 -13.32 -24.99 27.62
C GLU A 109 -13.11 -26.52 27.73
N LYS A 110 -13.54 -27.12 28.84
CA LYS A 110 -13.53 -28.57 29.07
C LYS A 110 -14.52 -29.23 28.11
N LEU A 111 -14.04 -29.76 27.00
CA LEU A 111 -14.86 -30.40 25.97
C LEU A 111 -14.44 -31.87 25.79
N ASN A 112 -15.44 -32.74 25.56
CA ASN A 112 -15.27 -34.19 25.34
C ASN A 112 -14.52 -34.52 24.04
N SER A 113 -14.51 -33.60 23.09
CA SER A 113 -13.74 -33.66 21.85
C SER A 113 -13.02 -32.33 21.64
N THR A 114 -11.70 -32.35 21.57
CA THR A 114 -10.89 -31.16 21.29
C THR A 114 -10.30 -31.26 19.90
N ASN A 115 -10.57 -30.25 19.08
CA ASN A 115 -9.88 -30.01 17.82
C ASN A 115 -8.79 -28.99 18.11
N ILE A 116 -7.52 -29.37 17.94
CA ILE A 116 -6.40 -28.45 18.14
C ILE A 116 -5.83 -28.12 16.78
N ASP A 117 -5.81 -26.82 16.48
CA ASP A 117 -5.20 -26.31 15.27
C ASP A 117 -3.69 -26.22 15.44
N MET A 118 -2.97 -26.68 14.43
CA MET A 118 -1.52 -26.57 14.39
C MET A 118 -1.07 -25.65 13.27
N ASP A 119 -0.11 -24.78 13.57
CA ASP A 119 0.60 -24.01 12.55
C ASP A 119 1.42 -24.97 11.66
N LEU A 120 1.16 -24.98 10.35
CA LEU A 120 1.81 -25.88 9.38
C LEU A 120 3.35 -25.75 9.33
N TYR A 121 3.89 -24.62 9.80
CA TYR A 121 5.32 -24.32 9.77
C TYR A 121 6.03 -24.59 11.11
N SER A 122 5.30 -25.03 12.15
CA SER A 122 5.97 -25.45 13.37
C SER A 122 6.72 -26.75 13.11
N ASN A 123 8.05 -26.71 13.24
CA ASN A 123 8.94 -27.84 12.95
C ASN A 123 8.61 -29.06 13.81
N LYS A 124 8.15 -28.80 15.04
CA LYS A 124 7.72 -29.78 16.02
C LYS A 124 6.50 -29.24 16.76
N THR A 125 5.46 -30.04 16.89
CA THR A 125 4.33 -29.74 17.77
C THR A 125 4.17 -30.90 18.73
N CYS A 126 4.37 -30.64 20.01
CA CYS A 126 4.19 -31.63 21.04
C CYS A 126 2.88 -31.38 21.78
N LEU A 127 2.17 -32.44 22.11
CA LEU A 127 0.93 -32.42 22.85
C LEU A 127 1.06 -33.34 24.03
N LYS A 128 0.69 -32.83 25.20
CA LYS A 128 0.55 -33.63 26.40
C LYS A 128 -0.93 -33.85 26.64
N VAL A 129 -1.32 -35.12 26.73
CA VAL A 129 -2.70 -35.52 27.06
C VAL A 129 -2.71 -36.05 28.49
N GLU A 130 -3.35 -35.32 29.39
CA GLU A 130 -3.55 -35.70 30.78
C GLU A 130 -4.97 -36.27 30.97
N LEU A 131 -5.04 -37.48 31.56
CA LEU A 131 -6.29 -38.13 31.90
C LEU A 131 -6.73 -37.64 33.29
N LEU A 132 -7.95 -37.15 33.42
CA LEU A 132 -8.51 -36.76 34.72
C LEU A 132 -9.18 -37.92 35.47
N GLU A 133 -9.52 -39.00 34.77
CA GLU A 133 -10.32 -40.11 35.30
C GLU A 133 -9.70 -41.46 34.89
N ALA A 134 -9.72 -42.44 35.79
CA ALA A 134 -9.15 -43.76 35.54
C ALA A 134 -10.06 -44.61 34.64
N GLY A 135 -9.49 -45.30 33.65
CA GLY A 135 -10.24 -46.11 32.67
C GLY A 135 -10.60 -45.38 31.36
N THR A 136 -10.08 -44.18 31.16
CA THR A 136 -10.37 -43.36 29.97
C THR A 136 -9.54 -43.81 28.77
N ARG A 137 -10.21 -44.04 27.65
CA ARG A 137 -9.58 -44.32 26.35
C ARG A 137 -9.75 -43.10 25.46
N TYR A 138 -8.67 -42.68 24.82
CA TYR A 138 -8.67 -41.61 23.84
C TYR A 138 -7.98 -42.06 22.57
N CYS A 139 -8.45 -41.56 21.44
CA CYS A 139 -7.88 -41.78 20.12
C CYS A 139 -7.46 -40.43 19.53
N ILE A 140 -6.27 -40.41 18.95
CA ILE A 140 -5.69 -39.23 18.30
C ILE A 140 -5.58 -39.52 16.80
N VAL A 141 -6.11 -38.61 16.00
CA VAL A 141 -5.99 -38.64 14.53
C VAL A 141 -5.44 -37.30 14.06
N LEU A 142 -4.34 -37.37 13.31
CA LEU A 142 -3.80 -36.21 12.61
C LEU A 142 -4.35 -36.16 11.20
N SER A 143 -5.06 -35.09 10.84
CA SER A 143 -5.65 -34.96 9.51
C SER A 143 -5.50 -33.56 8.94
N ARG A 144 -5.35 -33.49 7.61
CA ARG A 144 -5.17 -32.26 6.84
C ARG A 144 -6.35 -32.09 5.89
N TRP A 145 -7.04 -30.96 5.99
CA TRP A 145 -8.21 -30.67 5.18
C TRP A 145 -8.14 -29.24 4.63
N PHE A 146 -8.78 -29.02 3.48
CA PHE A 146 -8.95 -27.68 2.93
C PHE A 146 -10.00 -26.92 3.75
N ASP A 147 -9.63 -25.75 4.31
CA ASP A 147 -10.57 -24.90 5.04
C ASP A 147 -11.11 -23.80 4.11
N PRO A 148 -12.35 -23.96 3.56
CA PRO A 148 -12.92 -22.99 2.64
C PRO A 148 -13.12 -21.62 3.29
N LYS A 149 -13.19 -21.53 4.63
CA LYS A 149 -13.38 -20.25 5.32
C LYS A 149 -12.14 -19.38 5.22
N LEU A 150 -10.95 -19.95 5.37
CA LEU A 150 -9.67 -19.24 5.22
C LEU A 150 -9.53 -18.69 3.80
N PHE A 151 -9.88 -19.50 2.80
CA PHE A 151 -9.92 -19.07 1.40
C PHE A 151 -10.88 -17.90 1.19
N LEU A 152 -12.12 -17.97 1.71
CA LEU A 152 -13.10 -16.89 1.60
C LEU A 152 -12.64 -15.60 2.29
N VAL A 153 -12.02 -15.71 3.47
CA VAL A 153 -11.47 -14.56 4.20
C VAL A 153 -10.34 -13.90 3.41
N PHE A 154 -9.43 -14.69 2.84
CA PHE A 154 -8.36 -14.18 2.00
C PHE A 154 -8.91 -13.48 0.75
N PHE A 155 -9.87 -14.10 0.06
CA PHE A 155 -10.50 -13.53 -1.14
C PHE A 155 -11.27 -12.24 -0.82
N LEU A 156 -11.98 -12.19 0.30
CA LEU A 156 -12.63 -10.97 0.78
C LEU A 156 -11.60 -9.87 1.06
N GLY A 157 -10.47 -10.21 1.68
CA GLY A 157 -9.37 -9.28 1.91
C GLY A 157 -8.78 -8.72 0.61
N LEU A 158 -8.61 -9.60 -0.39
CA LEU A 158 -8.16 -9.22 -1.73
C LEU A 158 -9.12 -8.22 -2.39
N LEU A 159 -10.42 -8.52 -2.39
CA LEU A 159 -11.45 -7.63 -2.93
C LEU A 159 -11.46 -6.27 -2.23
N LEU A 160 -11.39 -6.24 -0.90
CA LEU A 160 -11.37 -4.98 -0.14
C LEU A 160 -10.12 -4.15 -0.42
N PHE A 161 -8.96 -4.78 -0.59
CA PHE A 161 -7.72 -4.07 -0.88
C PHE A 161 -7.70 -3.44 -2.28
N PHE A 162 -8.09 -4.21 -3.30
CA PHE A 162 -8.11 -3.72 -4.69
C PHE A 162 -9.29 -2.80 -4.97
N CYS A 163 -10.50 -3.20 -4.57
CA CYS A 163 -11.71 -2.43 -4.82
C CYS A 163 -11.99 -1.37 -3.76
N GLY A 164 -11.15 -1.20 -2.74
CA GLY A 164 -11.38 -0.26 -1.64
C GLY A 164 -11.68 1.18 -2.07
N ASP A 165 -11.02 1.66 -3.13
CA ASP A 165 -11.22 3.03 -3.66
C ASP A 165 -12.53 3.18 -4.45
N VAL A 166 -12.95 2.12 -5.14
CA VAL A 166 -14.23 2.08 -5.85
C VAL A 166 -15.38 1.94 -4.85
N LEU A 167 -15.16 1.11 -3.83
CA LEU A 167 -16.14 0.78 -2.81
C LEU A 167 -16.41 1.97 -1.88
N SER A 168 -15.37 2.72 -1.49
CA SER A 168 -15.51 3.92 -0.65
C SER A 168 -16.30 5.05 -1.33
N ARG A 169 -16.27 5.13 -2.67
CA ARG A 169 -17.02 6.11 -3.47
C ARG A 169 -18.44 5.65 -3.81
N SER A 170 -18.74 4.36 -3.63
CA SER A 170 -20.06 3.80 -3.92
C SER A 170 -21.06 4.20 -2.84
N GLN A 171 -22.14 4.87 -3.27
CA GLN A 171 -23.26 5.23 -2.39
C GLN A 171 -23.92 3.98 -1.79
N LEU A 172 -24.02 2.89 -2.57
CA LEU A 172 -24.61 1.62 -2.12
C LEU A 172 -23.79 0.99 -0.98
N PHE A 173 -22.47 1.10 -1.04
CA PHE A 173 -21.60 0.62 0.02
C PHE A 173 -21.80 1.43 1.31
N PHE A 174 -21.88 2.76 1.20
CA PHE A 174 -22.12 3.61 2.36
C PHE A 174 -23.43 3.25 3.09
N TYR A 175 -24.54 3.11 2.36
CA TYR A 175 -25.83 2.75 2.96
C TYR A 175 -25.83 1.33 3.52
N SER A 176 -25.28 0.34 2.79
CA SER A 176 -25.25 -1.06 3.27
C SER A 176 -24.34 -1.25 4.48
N ALA A 177 -23.13 -0.69 4.45
CA ALA A 177 -22.21 -0.74 5.59
C ALA A 177 -22.80 0.02 6.80
N GLY A 178 -23.39 1.20 6.57
CA GLY A 178 -24.07 1.97 7.61
C GLY A 178 -25.23 1.21 8.26
N ILE A 179 -26.09 0.57 7.46
CA ILE A 179 -27.18 -0.28 7.98
C ILE A 179 -26.60 -1.47 8.77
N SER A 180 -25.55 -2.13 8.28
CA SER A 180 -24.95 -3.28 8.97
C SER A 180 -24.34 -2.90 10.33
N ILE A 181 -23.63 -1.76 10.40
CA ILE A 181 -23.06 -1.23 11.65
C ILE A 181 -24.19 -0.79 12.59
N GLY A 182 -25.25 -0.16 12.07
CA GLY A 182 -26.42 0.24 12.84
C GLY A 182 -27.17 -0.97 13.44
N LEU A 183 -27.36 -2.03 12.67
CA LEU A 183 -27.93 -3.29 13.15
C LEU A 183 -27.08 -3.90 14.26
N LEU A 184 -25.76 -4.00 14.07
CA LEU A 184 -24.84 -4.52 15.09
C LEU A 184 -24.85 -3.66 16.36
N ALA A 185 -24.81 -2.33 16.22
CA ALA A 185 -24.87 -1.39 17.34
C ALA A 185 -26.20 -1.53 18.11
N SER A 186 -27.32 -1.66 17.40
CA SER A 186 -28.62 -1.87 18.03
C SER A 186 -28.71 -3.21 18.77
N LEU A 187 -28.05 -4.26 18.27
CA LEU A 187 -27.99 -5.56 18.93
C LEU A 187 -27.19 -5.45 20.24
N LEU A 188 -26.07 -4.71 20.23
CA LEU A 188 -25.28 -4.45 21.43
C LEU A 188 -26.07 -3.64 22.48
N ILE A 189 -26.85 -2.64 22.04
CA ILE A 189 -27.74 -1.88 22.93
C ILE A 189 -28.82 -2.79 23.54
N LEU A 190 -29.47 -3.64 22.73
CA LEU A 190 -30.48 -4.59 23.21
C LEU A 190 -29.89 -5.54 24.25
N ILE A 191 -28.72 -6.10 23.96
CA ILE A 191 -27.97 -6.96 24.87
C ILE A 191 -27.67 -6.23 26.18
N TYR A 192 -27.23 -4.97 26.12
CA TYR A 192 -26.95 -4.14 27.29
C TYR A 192 -28.22 -3.86 28.13
N VAL A 193 -29.36 -3.58 27.49
CA VAL A 193 -30.63 -3.36 28.19
C VAL A 193 -31.10 -4.66 28.86
N MET A 194 -31.03 -5.80 28.17
CA MET A 194 -31.36 -7.10 28.73
C MET A 194 -30.46 -7.46 29.91
N SER A 195 -29.18 -7.12 29.83
CA SER A 195 -28.21 -7.40 30.89
C SER A 195 -28.49 -6.57 32.15
N LYS A 196 -28.98 -5.33 32.00
CA LYS A 196 -29.44 -4.48 33.11
C LYS A 196 -30.73 -4.97 33.76
N ALA A 197 -31.57 -5.69 33.02
CA ALA A 197 -32.81 -6.28 33.52
C ALA A 197 -32.60 -7.58 34.33
N MET A 198 -31.38 -8.14 34.32
CA MET A 198 -31.06 -9.35 35.08
C MET A 198 -30.98 -9.09 36.59
N PRO A 199 -31.44 -10.03 37.44
CA PRO A 199 -31.49 -9.84 38.89
C PRO A 199 -30.08 -9.66 39.49
N LYS A 200 -29.91 -8.56 40.25
CA LYS A 200 -28.66 -8.10 40.88
C LYS A 200 -27.98 -9.09 41.83
N LYS A 201 -28.57 -10.27 42.08
CA LYS A 201 -28.11 -11.28 43.05
C LYS A 201 -27.24 -12.39 42.43
N SER A 202 -27.10 -12.43 41.10
CA SER A 202 -26.29 -13.44 40.42
C SER A 202 -24.82 -13.03 40.34
N PRO A 203 -23.84 -13.95 40.49
CA PRO A 203 -22.40 -13.69 40.29
C PRO A 203 -22.07 -13.10 38.90
N VAL A 204 -22.99 -13.21 37.94
CA VAL A 204 -22.93 -12.57 36.61
C VAL A 204 -22.98 -11.03 36.69
N TYR A 205 -23.55 -10.43 37.74
CA TYR A 205 -23.56 -8.96 37.93
C TYR A 205 -22.15 -8.37 38.10
N PHE A 206 -21.22 -9.12 38.69
CA PHE A 206 -19.81 -8.72 38.81
C PHE A 206 -19.08 -8.77 37.45
N LEU A 207 -19.50 -9.69 36.57
CA LEU A 207 -19.04 -9.77 35.18
C LEU A 207 -19.63 -8.64 34.30
N LEU A 208 -20.79 -8.10 34.69
CA LEU A 208 -21.44 -6.94 34.04
C LEU A 208 -20.65 -5.64 34.23
N LEU A 209 -19.93 -5.49 35.35
CA LEU A 209 -18.91 -4.44 35.52
C LEU A 209 -17.68 -4.66 34.61
N GLY A 210 -17.52 -5.87 34.05
CA GLY A 210 -16.39 -6.29 33.20
C GLY A 210 -16.35 -5.72 31.78
N GLY A 211 -17.20 -4.74 31.44
CA GLY A 211 -17.07 -3.96 30.21
C GLY A 211 -17.25 -4.76 28.90
N TRP A 212 -16.42 -4.44 27.90
CA TRP A 212 -16.53 -4.93 26.52
C TRP A 212 -16.52 -6.46 26.40
N SER A 213 -15.86 -7.16 27.33
CA SER A 213 -15.74 -8.62 27.36
C SER A 213 -17.09 -9.33 27.53
N PHE A 214 -18.00 -8.78 28.33
CA PHE A 214 -19.34 -9.36 28.51
C PHE A 214 -20.20 -9.20 27.26
N SER A 215 -20.11 -8.04 26.60
CA SER A 215 -20.83 -7.78 25.34
C SER A 215 -20.34 -8.71 24.23
N LEU A 216 -19.03 -8.96 24.13
CA LEU A 216 -18.46 -9.92 23.19
C LEU A 216 -18.88 -11.36 23.50
N TYR A 217 -18.93 -11.75 24.78
CA TYR A 217 -19.40 -13.08 25.18
C TYR A 217 -20.85 -13.32 24.78
N LEU A 218 -21.75 -12.36 25.04
CA LEU A 218 -23.15 -12.46 24.64
C LEU A 218 -23.32 -12.43 23.11
N LEU A 219 -22.54 -11.61 22.41
CA LEU A 219 -22.52 -11.61 20.95
C LEU A 219 -22.08 -12.98 20.41
N GLN A 220 -21.02 -13.57 20.97
CA GLN A 220 -20.56 -14.92 20.65
C GLN A 220 -21.64 -15.97 20.94
N LEU A 221 -22.37 -15.84 22.04
CA LEU A 221 -23.49 -16.72 22.40
C LEU A 221 -24.63 -16.63 21.38
N VAL A 222 -24.96 -15.42 20.91
CA VAL A 222 -25.95 -15.22 19.83
C VAL A 222 -25.45 -15.89 18.56
N PHE A 223 -24.21 -15.63 18.13
CA PHE A 223 -23.62 -16.25 16.94
C PHE A 223 -23.62 -17.78 16.98
N LYS A 224 -23.28 -18.37 18.13
CA LYS A 224 -23.29 -19.83 18.32
C LYS A 224 -24.69 -20.43 18.18
N ASN A 225 -25.71 -19.71 18.65
CA ASN A 225 -27.11 -20.15 18.62
C ASN A 225 -27.92 -19.58 17.45
N LEU A 226 -27.29 -18.88 16.49
CA LEU A 226 -27.98 -18.22 15.38
C LEU A 226 -28.87 -19.18 14.59
N ARG A 227 -28.42 -20.42 14.36
CA ARG A 227 -29.21 -21.42 13.62
C ARG A 227 -30.54 -21.73 14.31
N GLU A 228 -30.51 -21.85 15.64
CA GLU A 228 -31.69 -22.13 16.44
C GLU A 228 -32.62 -20.92 16.46
N ILE A 229 -32.05 -19.72 16.66
CA ILE A 229 -32.79 -18.45 16.65
C ILE A 229 -33.46 -18.22 15.28
N CYS A 230 -32.76 -18.45 14.18
CA CYS A 230 -33.29 -18.28 12.83
C CYS A 230 -34.40 -19.28 12.50
N LYS A 231 -34.41 -20.49 13.08
CA LYS A 231 -35.47 -21.47 12.84
C LYS A 231 -36.67 -21.27 13.76
N SER A 232 -36.42 -21.09 15.06
CA SER A 232 -37.46 -21.03 16.07
C SER A 232 -38.15 -19.67 16.16
N TYR A 233 -37.45 -18.57 15.82
CA TYR A 233 -37.93 -17.19 16.02
C TYR A 233 -37.79 -16.32 14.77
N TRP A 234 -37.89 -16.91 13.57
CA TRP A 234 -37.64 -16.21 12.30
C TRP A 234 -38.49 -14.94 12.10
N GLN A 235 -39.75 -14.93 12.56
CA GLN A 235 -40.66 -13.78 12.45
C GLN A 235 -40.19 -12.59 13.29
N TYR A 236 -39.77 -12.85 14.52
CA TYR A 236 -39.24 -11.81 15.42
C TYR A 236 -37.90 -11.28 14.93
N LEU A 237 -37.04 -12.17 14.44
CA LEU A 237 -35.76 -11.79 13.83
C LEU A 237 -35.97 -10.91 12.60
N LEU A 238 -36.91 -11.28 11.72
CA LEU A 238 -37.24 -10.48 10.53
C LEU A 238 -37.81 -9.12 10.92
N GLY A 239 -38.75 -9.07 11.88
CA GLY A 239 -39.31 -7.82 12.39
C GLY A 239 -38.24 -6.90 12.99
N TYR A 240 -37.30 -7.46 13.75
CA TYR A 240 -36.16 -6.73 14.30
C TYR A 240 -35.23 -6.17 13.22
N LEU A 241 -34.84 -7.01 12.25
CA LEU A 241 -33.97 -6.61 11.14
C LEU A 241 -34.61 -5.52 10.28
N LEU A 242 -35.92 -5.60 10.01
CA LEU A 242 -36.64 -4.57 9.28
C LEU A 242 -36.73 -3.27 10.08
N LEU A 243 -37.21 -3.32 11.32
CA LEU A 243 -37.39 -2.13 12.15
C LEU A 243 -36.07 -1.39 12.37
N MET A 244 -35.04 -2.09 12.87
CA MET A 244 -33.74 -1.49 13.12
C MET A 244 -33.00 -1.16 11.83
N GLY A 245 -33.26 -1.91 10.75
CA GLY A 245 -32.76 -1.60 9.41
C GLY A 245 -33.32 -0.27 8.88
N PHE A 246 -34.63 -0.04 9.00
CA PHE A 246 -35.28 1.22 8.61
C PHE A 246 -34.80 2.40 9.46
N VAL A 247 -34.67 2.22 10.78
CA VAL A 247 -34.11 3.25 11.66
C VAL A 247 -32.68 3.59 11.26
N SER A 248 -31.84 2.58 11.05
CA SER A 248 -30.44 2.78 10.63
C SER A 248 -30.35 3.45 9.26
N PHE A 249 -31.19 3.04 8.31
CA PHE A 249 -31.29 3.67 6.99
C PHE A 249 -31.72 5.14 7.11
N GLY A 250 -32.71 5.47 7.93
CA GLY A 250 -33.15 6.84 8.16
C GLY A 250 -32.04 7.72 8.75
N VAL A 251 -31.26 7.17 9.68
CA VAL A 251 -30.09 7.85 10.25
C VAL A 251 -29.02 8.07 9.17
N CYS A 252 -28.63 7.02 8.42
CA CYS A 252 -27.65 7.13 7.34
C CYS A 252 -28.10 8.08 6.22
N TYR A 253 -29.40 8.10 5.89
CA TYR A 253 -29.99 9.02 4.91
C TYR A 253 -29.94 10.46 5.38
N ARG A 254 -30.18 10.70 6.68
CA ARG A 254 -30.13 12.04 7.27
C ARG A 254 -28.73 12.65 7.32
N TYR A 255 -27.71 11.81 7.54
CA TYR A 255 -26.30 12.24 7.50
C TYR A 255 -25.78 12.40 6.06
N GLY A 256 -26.31 11.62 5.12
CA GLY A 256 -25.89 11.66 3.72
C GLY A 256 -24.58 10.90 3.45
N PRO A 257 -24.30 10.58 2.17
CA PRO A 257 -23.04 9.94 1.77
C PRO A 257 -21.84 10.85 1.99
N LEU A 258 -20.65 10.26 2.09
CA LEU A 258 -19.40 10.97 2.32
C LEU A 258 -19.05 11.86 1.10
N GLU A 259 -19.23 13.17 1.21
CA GLU A 259 -18.88 14.13 0.14
C GLU A 259 -17.43 14.62 0.24
N ASN A 260 -16.87 14.66 1.44
CA ASN A 260 -15.52 15.18 1.66
C ASN A 260 -14.46 14.21 1.14
N GLU A 261 -13.61 14.63 0.19
CA GLU A 261 -12.52 13.81 -0.36
C GLU A 261 -11.61 13.24 0.73
N ARG A 262 -11.30 14.04 1.77
CA ARG A 262 -10.51 13.57 2.92
C ARG A 262 -11.15 12.37 3.63
N SER A 263 -12.47 12.39 3.77
CA SER A 263 -13.21 11.33 4.46
C SER A 263 -13.32 10.05 3.59
N ILE A 264 -13.46 10.22 2.28
CA ILE A 264 -13.42 9.13 1.29
C ILE A 264 -12.03 8.48 1.31
N ASN A 265 -10.97 9.29 1.34
CA ASN A 265 -9.60 8.77 1.41
C ASN A 265 -9.36 8.02 2.73
N LEU A 266 -9.77 8.57 3.88
CA LEU A 266 -9.68 7.86 5.16
C LEU A 266 -10.41 6.52 5.14
N LEU A 267 -11.62 6.47 4.58
CA LEU A 267 -12.38 5.23 4.44
C LEU A 267 -11.67 4.23 3.51
N SER A 268 -11.12 4.72 2.40
CA SER A 268 -10.37 3.88 1.45
C SER A 268 -9.15 3.25 2.12
N TRP A 269 -8.39 4.04 2.89
CA TRP A 269 -7.25 3.55 3.65
C TRP A 269 -7.67 2.55 4.73
N ALA A 270 -8.78 2.80 5.42
CA ALA A 270 -9.32 1.86 6.40
C ALA A 270 -9.74 0.53 5.77
N LEU A 271 -10.42 0.56 4.62
CA LEU A 271 -10.81 -0.64 3.87
C LEU A 271 -9.60 -1.40 3.32
N GLN A 272 -8.59 -0.68 2.83
CA GLN A 272 -7.34 -1.28 2.37
C GLN A 272 -6.56 -1.91 3.52
N LEU A 273 -6.44 -1.23 4.66
CA LEU A 273 -5.78 -1.77 5.86
C LEU A 273 -6.52 -3.01 6.39
N LEU A 274 -7.85 -2.96 6.40
CA LEU A 274 -8.69 -4.11 6.75
C LEU A 274 -8.51 -5.26 5.75
N GLY A 275 -8.43 -4.96 4.45
CA GLY A 275 -8.16 -5.93 3.40
C GLY A 275 -6.81 -6.63 3.61
N LEU A 276 -5.75 -5.88 3.89
CA LEU A 276 -4.42 -6.43 4.20
C LEU A 276 -4.44 -7.29 5.47
N ALA A 277 -5.15 -6.85 6.52
CA ALA A 277 -5.29 -7.63 7.74
C ALA A 277 -6.02 -8.96 7.47
N LEU A 278 -7.11 -8.95 6.69
CA LEU A 278 -7.84 -10.16 6.32
C LEU A 278 -7.01 -11.08 5.41
N MET A 279 -6.21 -10.52 4.49
CA MET A 279 -5.27 -11.31 3.69
C MET A 279 -4.23 -12.01 4.56
N TYR A 280 -3.69 -11.31 5.56
CA TYR A 280 -2.74 -11.89 6.52
C TYR A 280 -3.38 -12.98 7.37
N LEU A 281 -4.60 -12.76 7.87
CA LEU A 281 -5.34 -13.73 8.69
C LEU A 281 -5.90 -14.91 7.88
N GLY A 282 -6.13 -14.73 6.58
CA GLY A 282 -6.64 -15.76 5.68
C GLY A 282 -5.61 -16.82 5.27
N ILE A 283 -4.34 -16.61 5.61
CA ILE A 283 -3.25 -17.55 5.30
C ILE A 283 -2.58 -17.98 6.61
N GLN A 284 -2.53 -19.29 6.85
CA GLN A 284 -1.93 -19.84 8.05
C GLN A 284 -0.37 -19.75 8.04
N ILE A 285 0.22 -19.72 6.85
CA ILE A 285 1.68 -19.69 6.66
C ILE A 285 2.18 -18.23 6.65
N ARG A 286 2.70 -17.78 7.81
CA ARG A 286 3.19 -16.40 8.02
C ARG A 286 4.12 -15.85 6.92
N PRO A 287 5.18 -16.53 6.46
CA PRO A 287 6.06 -15.99 5.43
C PRO A 287 5.37 -15.84 4.07
N ILE A 288 4.49 -16.77 3.69
CA ILE A 288 3.71 -16.69 2.44
C ILE A 288 2.68 -15.57 2.54
N ALA A 289 2.03 -15.43 3.69
CA ALA A 289 1.09 -14.33 3.96
C ALA A 289 1.77 -12.97 3.77
N LEU A 290 2.95 -12.78 4.36
CA LEU A 290 3.74 -11.55 4.20
C LEU A 290 4.19 -11.33 2.75
N ALA A 291 4.65 -12.37 2.06
CA ALA A 291 5.03 -12.27 0.65
C ALA A 291 3.85 -11.87 -0.24
N LEU A 292 2.66 -12.45 -0.04
CA LEU A 292 1.46 -12.11 -0.79
C LEU A 292 0.94 -10.70 -0.48
N VAL A 293 1.03 -10.26 0.77
CA VAL A 293 0.75 -8.87 1.17
C VAL A 293 1.72 -7.92 0.48
N LEU A 294 3.02 -8.22 0.48
CA LEU A 294 4.03 -7.41 -0.19
C LEU A 294 3.76 -7.33 -1.69
N ILE A 295 3.48 -8.45 -2.35
CA ILE A 295 3.11 -8.50 -3.77
C ILE A 295 1.88 -7.64 -4.03
N ALA A 296 0.83 -7.74 -3.21
CA ALA A 296 -0.37 -6.93 -3.36
C ALA A 296 -0.07 -5.43 -3.26
N VAL A 297 0.71 -5.00 -2.27
CA VAL A 297 1.14 -3.60 -2.12
C VAL A 297 1.98 -3.16 -3.32
N CYS A 298 2.93 -3.98 -3.76
CA CYS A 298 3.75 -3.71 -4.94
C CYS A 298 2.89 -3.55 -6.20
N THR A 299 1.94 -4.46 -6.45
CA THR A 299 1.07 -4.40 -7.64
C THR A 299 0.23 -3.14 -7.70
N LYS A 300 -0.33 -2.70 -6.55
CA LYS A 300 -1.15 -1.49 -6.49
C LYS A 300 -0.32 -0.22 -6.58
N ASN A 301 0.90 -0.23 -6.06
CA ASN A 301 1.78 0.93 -6.03
C ASN A 301 2.83 0.92 -7.16
N MET A 302 2.68 0.05 -8.17
CA MET A 302 3.67 -0.19 -9.23
C MET A 302 3.71 0.93 -10.29
N ASP A 303 2.61 1.69 -10.45
CA ASP A 303 2.54 2.75 -11.45
C ASP A 303 3.57 3.87 -11.18
N TYR A 304 3.78 4.20 -9.91
CA TYR A 304 4.75 5.21 -9.48
C TYR A 304 6.22 4.86 -9.78
N PRO A 305 6.77 3.69 -9.36
CA PRO A 305 8.13 3.32 -9.69
C PRO A 305 8.33 3.10 -11.19
N LEU A 306 7.33 2.62 -11.95
CA LEU A 306 7.45 2.51 -13.41
C LEU A 306 7.61 3.89 -14.07
N GLN A 307 6.78 4.86 -13.69
CA GLN A 307 6.88 6.23 -14.20
C GLN A 307 8.22 6.87 -13.81
N TRP A 308 8.70 6.60 -12.60
CA TRP A 308 10.01 7.09 -12.14
C TRP A 308 11.16 6.46 -12.91
N ILE A 309 11.17 5.14 -13.10
CA ILE A 309 12.18 4.42 -13.89
C ILE A 309 12.16 4.91 -15.35
N TYR A 310 10.98 5.08 -15.95
CA TYR A 310 10.85 5.64 -17.30
C TYR A 310 11.37 7.08 -17.37
N GLY A 311 11.07 7.91 -16.36
CA GLY A 311 11.58 9.27 -16.27
C GLY A 311 13.10 9.32 -16.14
N VAL A 312 13.69 8.45 -15.32
CA VAL A 312 15.15 8.31 -15.17
C VAL A 312 15.77 7.79 -16.46
N TYR A 313 15.16 6.80 -17.12
CA TYR A 313 15.61 6.27 -18.41
C TYR A 313 15.60 7.35 -19.50
N LYS A 314 14.48 8.09 -19.65
CA LYS A 314 14.35 9.19 -20.60
C LYS A 314 15.34 10.32 -20.31
N ARG A 315 15.60 10.62 -19.03
CA ARG A 315 16.56 11.64 -18.62
C ARG A 315 18.00 11.20 -18.90
N ALA A 316 18.33 9.93 -18.67
CA ALA A 316 19.63 9.36 -19.01
C ALA A 316 19.85 9.32 -20.53
N GLN A 317 18.81 9.03 -21.31
CA GLN A 317 18.85 9.09 -22.77
C GLN A 317 19.02 10.54 -23.27
N SER A 318 18.27 11.49 -22.74
CA SER A 318 18.38 12.91 -23.09
C SER A 318 19.74 13.51 -22.69
N ALA A 319 20.31 13.10 -21.55
CA ALA A 319 21.66 13.50 -21.16
C ALA A 319 22.74 12.93 -22.09
N ARG A 320 22.50 11.76 -22.70
CA ARG A 320 23.38 11.21 -23.75
C ARG A 320 23.25 11.93 -25.09
N LEU A 321 22.10 12.56 -25.38
CA LEU A 321 21.86 13.29 -26.63
C LEU A 321 22.21 14.80 -26.56
N GLY A 322 22.55 15.33 -25.38
CA GLY A 322 22.86 16.75 -25.17
C GLY A 322 21.63 17.67 -25.25
N PRO A 323 21.69 18.91 -24.72
CA PRO A 323 20.59 19.87 -24.87
C PRO A 323 20.44 20.22 -26.36
N SER A 324 19.22 20.13 -26.88
CA SER A 324 18.90 20.61 -28.22
C SER A 324 19.26 22.10 -28.31
N PRO A 325 19.98 22.56 -29.35
CA PRO A 325 20.29 23.97 -29.51
C PRO A 325 18.98 24.80 -29.49
N PRO A 326 19.01 26.03 -28.93
CA PRO A 326 17.83 26.89 -28.93
C PRO A 326 17.35 27.07 -30.36
N ARG A 327 16.04 26.90 -30.56
CA ARG A 327 15.41 27.06 -31.86
C ARG A 327 15.66 28.49 -32.35
N LEU A 328 16.26 28.63 -33.53
CA LEU A 328 16.33 29.92 -34.21
C LEU A 328 14.92 30.41 -34.49
N LEU A 329 14.73 31.73 -34.43
CA LEU A 329 13.46 32.34 -34.82
C LEU A 329 13.13 31.91 -36.25
N THR A 330 11.87 31.55 -36.48
CA THR A 330 11.39 31.40 -37.84
C THR A 330 11.36 32.77 -38.52
N GLU A 331 11.48 32.78 -39.85
CA GLU A 331 11.44 34.02 -40.63
C GLU A 331 10.19 34.87 -40.33
N GLU A 332 9.04 34.22 -40.18
CA GLU A 332 7.79 34.89 -39.81
C GLU A 332 7.84 35.49 -38.39
N GLU A 333 8.40 34.76 -37.41
CA GLU A 333 8.59 35.30 -36.05
C GLU A 333 9.56 36.49 -36.06
N TYR A 334 10.60 36.44 -36.89
CA TYR A 334 11.55 37.54 -37.07
C TYR A 334 10.89 38.76 -37.70
N ARG A 335 10.08 38.55 -38.74
CA ARG A 335 9.31 39.57 -39.45
C ARG A 335 8.35 40.28 -38.50
N ILE A 336 7.54 39.52 -37.75
CA ILE A 336 6.60 40.07 -36.76
C ILE A 336 7.33 40.85 -35.67
N GLN A 337 8.44 40.31 -35.15
CA GLN A 337 9.22 41.01 -34.13
C GLN A 337 9.79 42.33 -34.67
N GLY A 338 10.26 42.34 -35.92
CA GLY A 338 10.70 43.54 -36.62
C GLY A 338 9.60 44.60 -36.72
N GLU A 339 8.38 44.21 -37.11
CA GLU A 339 7.23 45.11 -37.20
C GLU A 339 6.86 45.71 -35.84
N VAL A 340 6.81 44.89 -34.80
CA VAL A 340 6.42 45.31 -33.44
C VAL A 340 7.44 46.29 -32.84
N GLU A 341 8.74 45.96 -32.90
CA GLU A 341 9.79 46.83 -32.38
C GLU A 341 9.94 48.10 -33.20
N THR A 342 9.78 48.03 -34.53
CA THR A 342 9.80 49.23 -35.39
C THR A 342 8.64 50.16 -35.04
N ARG A 343 7.43 49.62 -34.89
CA ARG A 343 6.27 50.43 -34.48
C ARG A 343 6.49 51.10 -33.12
N LYS A 344 7.00 50.35 -32.14
CA LYS A 344 7.29 50.85 -30.80
C LYS A 344 8.35 51.95 -30.83
N ALA A 345 9.45 51.74 -31.55
CA ALA A 345 10.51 52.74 -31.69
C ALA A 345 10.02 54.03 -32.37
N LEU A 346 9.15 53.92 -33.38
CA LEU A 346 8.56 55.08 -34.05
C LEU A 346 7.61 55.86 -33.13
N GLU A 347 6.84 55.19 -32.28
CA GLU A 347 5.99 55.83 -31.28
C GLU A 347 6.81 56.52 -30.18
N GLU A 348 7.87 55.87 -29.69
CA GLU A 348 8.83 56.47 -28.76
C GLU A 348 9.49 57.70 -29.37
N LEU A 349 9.90 57.64 -30.64
CA LEU A 349 10.46 58.77 -31.37
C LEU A 349 9.47 59.94 -31.49
N ARG A 350 8.19 59.67 -31.81
CA ARG A 350 7.15 60.71 -31.86
C ARG A 350 6.94 61.37 -30.51
N ASN A 351 6.91 60.59 -29.44
CA ASN A 351 6.77 61.11 -28.08
C ASN A 351 7.97 61.97 -27.68
N TYR A 352 9.19 61.53 -28.04
CA TYR A 352 10.40 62.32 -27.83
C TYR A 352 10.34 63.66 -28.60
N CYS A 353 9.92 63.67 -29.86
CA CYS A 353 9.78 64.91 -30.65
C CYS A 353 8.70 65.87 -30.10
N ARG A 354 7.73 65.38 -29.32
CA ARG A 354 6.72 66.21 -28.64
C ARG A 354 7.18 66.71 -27.27
N SER A 355 8.28 66.17 -26.74
CA SER A 355 8.80 66.53 -25.42
C SER A 355 9.46 67.93 -25.44
N PRO A 356 9.46 68.65 -24.30
CA PRO A 356 10.10 69.96 -24.19
C PRO A 356 11.64 69.88 -24.31
N ASP A 357 12.22 68.68 -24.15
CA ASP A 357 13.66 68.43 -24.24
C ASP A 357 14.15 68.29 -25.70
N PHE A 358 13.24 68.27 -26.67
CA PHE A 358 13.57 68.14 -28.09
C PHE A 358 13.85 69.50 -28.75
N SER A 359 15.04 69.63 -29.36
CA SER A 359 15.44 70.84 -30.09
C SER A 359 14.85 70.89 -31.51
N ALA A 360 13.57 71.22 -31.60
CA ALA A 360 12.80 71.23 -32.85
C ALA A 360 13.45 72.06 -33.98
N TRP A 361 13.93 73.27 -33.69
CA TRP A 361 14.54 74.15 -34.70
C TRP A 361 15.87 73.62 -35.24
N THR A 362 16.67 72.97 -34.38
CA THR A 362 17.92 72.32 -34.79
C THR A 362 17.64 71.14 -35.72
N ALA A 363 16.65 70.30 -35.37
CA ALA A 363 16.25 69.17 -36.20
C ALA A 363 15.70 69.64 -37.56
N VAL A 364 14.79 70.62 -37.57
CA VAL A 364 14.19 71.17 -38.80
C VAL A 364 15.24 71.76 -39.75
N SER A 365 16.31 72.36 -39.23
CA SER A 365 17.39 72.89 -40.07
C SER A 365 18.25 71.81 -40.76
N ARG A 366 18.25 70.58 -40.24
CA ARG A 366 19.08 69.47 -40.74
C ARG A 366 18.31 68.49 -41.63
N ILE A 367 16.99 68.45 -41.51
CA ILE A 367 16.14 67.49 -42.23
C ILE A 367 15.81 68.04 -43.62
N GLN A 368 15.88 67.17 -44.64
CA GLN A 368 15.61 67.54 -46.04
C GLN A 368 14.18 68.02 -46.28
N SER A 369 13.18 67.43 -45.60
CA SER A 369 11.76 67.77 -45.75
C SER A 369 11.06 68.07 -44.41
N PRO A 370 11.11 69.32 -43.93
CA PRO A 370 10.48 69.71 -42.67
C PRO A 370 8.97 69.45 -42.59
N LYS A 371 8.27 69.56 -43.72
CA LYS A 371 6.82 69.31 -43.79
C LYS A 371 6.47 67.86 -43.48
N ARG A 372 7.18 66.92 -44.10
CA ARG A 372 7.01 65.47 -43.87
C ARG A 372 7.33 65.09 -42.43
N PHE A 373 8.36 65.70 -41.85
CA PHE A 373 8.69 65.52 -40.44
C PHE A 373 7.55 66.00 -39.51
N ALA A 374 6.98 67.18 -39.78
CA ALA A 374 5.86 67.71 -38.99
C ALA A 374 4.61 66.82 -39.08
N GLU A 375 4.28 66.30 -40.27
CA GLU A 375 3.17 65.35 -40.46
C GLU A 375 3.41 64.05 -39.67
N PHE A 376 4.63 63.51 -39.72
CA PHE A 376 5.01 62.31 -38.97
C PHE A 376 4.86 62.49 -37.45
N VAL A 377 5.31 63.63 -36.91
CA VAL A 377 5.12 63.97 -35.49
C VAL A 377 3.64 64.18 -35.15
N GLY A 378 2.85 64.65 -36.12
CA GLY A 378 1.39 64.75 -36.07
C GLY A 378 0.66 63.39 -36.07
N GLY A 379 1.35 62.31 -36.40
CA GLY A 379 0.83 60.94 -36.36
C GLY A 379 0.67 60.27 -37.73
N SER A 380 1.03 60.93 -38.84
CA SER A 380 1.02 60.31 -40.17
C SER A 380 2.10 59.23 -40.29
N SER A 381 1.94 58.31 -41.25
CA SER A 381 2.96 57.30 -41.55
C SER A 381 4.33 57.95 -41.83
N HIS A 382 5.40 57.25 -41.42
CA HIS A 382 6.77 57.66 -41.74
C HIS A 382 7.13 57.41 -43.21
N LEU A 383 6.38 56.53 -43.87
CA LEU A 383 6.50 56.21 -45.29
C LEU A 383 5.41 56.91 -46.10
N THR A 384 5.78 57.43 -47.26
CA THR A 384 4.84 57.95 -48.26
C THR A 384 4.26 56.82 -49.10
N ALA A 385 3.05 57.00 -49.64
CA ALA A 385 2.40 55.99 -50.47
C ALA A 385 3.24 55.62 -51.71
N SER A 386 4.00 56.57 -52.26
CA SER A 386 4.92 56.33 -53.38
C SER A 386 6.14 55.50 -52.99
N GLU A 387 6.67 55.66 -51.78
CA GLU A 387 7.79 54.84 -51.29
C GLU A 387 7.33 53.42 -51.00
N VAL A 388 6.13 53.25 -50.43
CA VAL A 388 5.53 51.93 -50.22
C VAL A 388 5.29 51.24 -51.57
N SER A 389 4.71 51.95 -52.55
CA SER A 389 4.48 51.36 -53.88
C SER A 389 5.78 51.04 -54.62
N PHE A 390 6.81 51.87 -54.47
CA PHE A 390 8.13 51.60 -55.05
C PHE A 390 8.79 50.37 -54.40
N HIS A 391 8.70 50.26 -53.07
CA HIS A 391 9.20 49.08 -52.35
C HIS A 391 8.42 47.81 -52.70
N GLU A 392 7.10 47.88 -52.84
CA GLU A 392 6.27 46.74 -53.28
C GLU A 392 6.56 46.35 -54.73
N GLN A 393 6.96 47.31 -55.58
CA GLN A 393 7.35 47.02 -56.95
C GLN A 393 8.74 46.35 -57.03
N GLU A 394 9.69 46.80 -56.22
CA GLU A 394 11.07 46.29 -56.21
C GLU A 394 11.21 44.96 -55.44
N TYR A 395 10.51 44.83 -54.31
CA TYR A 395 10.64 43.72 -53.36
C TYR A 395 9.33 42.98 -53.08
N GLY A 396 8.26 43.24 -53.84
CA GLY A 396 7.03 42.46 -53.76
C GLY A 396 7.08 41.20 -54.61
N LEU A 397 5.94 40.52 -54.72
CA LEU A 397 5.80 39.21 -55.39
C LEU A 397 6.24 39.20 -56.88
N GLY A 398 6.32 40.37 -57.52
CA GLY A 398 6.83 40.52 -58.89
C GLY A 398 8.33 40.83 -58.97
N GLY A 399 8.95 41.30 -57.88
CA GLY A 399 10.39 41.54 -57.76
C GLY A 399 11.15 40.28 -57.36
N GLU A 400 10.62 39.48 -56.43
CA GLU A 400 11.19 38.17 -56.05
C GLU A 400 11.35 37.24 -57.26
N PHE A 401 10.40 37.26 -58.20
CA PHE A 401 10.46 36.45 -59.43
C PHE A 401 11.58 36.89 -60.39
N LEU A 402 11.92 38.18 -60.42
CA LEU A 402 13.03 38.71 -61.23
C LEU A 402 14.39 38.46 -60.55
N GLU A 403 14.44 38.50 -59.22
CA GLU A 403 15.63 38.12 -58.45
C GLU A 403 15.94 36.62 -58.64
N GLU A 404 14.93 35.74 -58.53
CA GLU A 404 15.09 34.29 -58.80
C GLU A 404 15.63 34.02 -60.21
N GLN A 405 15.12 34.72 -61.23
CA GLN A 405 15.62 34.56 -62.61
C GLN A 405 17.05 35.06 -62.81
N LEU A 406 17.46 36.14 -62.13
CA LEU A 406 18.82 36.65 -62.22
C LEU A 406 19.84 35.71 -61.53
N PHE A 407 19.45 35.09 -60.42
CA PHE A 407 20.32 34.12 -59.73
C PHE A 407 20.37 32.74 -60.42
N GLU A 408 19.32 32.34 -61.17
CA GLU A 408 19.37 31.13 -62.01
C GLU A 408 20.33 31.28 -63.21
N GLU A 409 20.42 32.45 -63.84
CA GLU A 409 21.36 32.68 -64.96
C GLU A 409 22.84 32.67 -64.51
N ASP A 410 23.13 33.18 -63.31
CA ASP A 410 24.48 33.17 -62.73
C ASP A 410 24.94 31.74 -62.32
N GLU A 411 24.03 30.85 -61.91
CA GLU A 411 24.35 29.45 -61.57
C GLU A 411 24.69 28.59 -62.81
N GLU A 412 24.13 28.89 -63.98
CA GLU A 412 24.42 28.15 -65.22
C GLU A 412 25.84 28.45 -65.78
N GLU A 413 26.35 29.68 -65.64
CA GLU A 413 27.72 30.02 -66.06
C GLU A 413 28.78 29.36 -65.16
N ASP A 414 28.54 29.27 -63.85
CA ASP A 414 29.45 28.62 -62.90
C ASP A 414 29.50 27.08 -63.08
N PHE A 415 28.41 26.47 -63.54
CA PHE A 415 28.37 25.03 -63.83
C PHE A 415 29.24 24.66 -65.05
N LEU A 416 29.29 25.53 -66.07
CA LEU A 416 30.07 25.32 -67.30
C LEU A 416 31.60 25.37 -67.04
N TYR A 417 32.05 26.18 -66.08
CA TYR A 417 33.45 26.21 -65.65
C TYR A 417 33.82 25.06 -64.70
N GLY A 418 32.86 24.56 -63.90
CA GLY A 418 33.08 23.44 -62.98
C GLY A 418 33.22 22.07 -63.68
N GLU A 419 32.53 21.86 -64.80
CA GLU A 419 32.52 20.58 -65.51
C GLU A 419 33.76 20.37 -66.39
N THR A 420 34.32 21.45 -66.95
CA THR A 420 35.61 21.41 -67.68
C THR A 420 36.80 21.08 -66.75
N ALA A 421 36.75 21.49 -65.47
CA ALA A 421 37.77 21.15 -64.49
C ALA A 421 37.71 19.68 -64.01
N ARG A 422 36.51 19.06 -63.95
CA ARG A 422 36.35 17.65 -63.53
C ARG A 422 36.75 16.64 -64.60
N ALA A 423 36.63 16.96 -65.89
CA ALA A 423 37.02 16.07 -66.98
C ALA A 423 38.55 15.84 -67.09
N ALA A 424 39.38 16.69 -66.44
CA ALA A 424 40.84 16.62 -66.52
C ALA A 424 41.50 15.59 -65.56
N CYS A 425 40.76 15.05 -64.58
CA CYS A 425 41.30 14.08 -63.61
C CYS A 425 40.65 12.70 -63.79
N GLY A 426 41.32 11.82 -64.54
CA GLY A 426 40.89 10.43 -64.75
C GLY A 426 40.98 9.54 -63.48
N PRO A 427 40.25 8.41 -63.44
CA PRO A 427 40.01 7.67 -62.21
C PRO A 427 41.13 6.68 -61.86
N THR A 428 41.70 6.81 -60.66
CA THR A 428 42.66 5.87 -60.08
C THR A 428 41.95 4.69 -59.42
N THR A 429 42.27 3.48 -59.90
CA THR A 429 41.77 2.18 -59.45
C THR A 429 42.14 1.85 -58.00
N ARG A 430 41.15 1.35 -57.24
CA ARG A 430 41.29 0.77 -55.89
C ARG A 430 42.15 -0.50 -55.92
N LEU A 431 43.08 -0.60 -54.97
CA LEU A 431 43.67 -1.86 -54.51
C LEU A 431 43.25 -2.11 -53.07
N THR A 432 42.60 -3.26 -52.86
CA THR A 432 42.29 -3.88 -51.57
C THR A 432 43.55 -4.48 -50.96
N ALA A 433 43.72 -4.37 -49.65
CA ALA A 433 44.61 -5.23 -48.88
C ALA A 433 44.00 -5.48 -47.49
N ASP A 434 44.29 -6.70 -47.01
CA ASP A 434 43.81 -7.44 -45.84
C ASP A 434 43.86 -6.74 -44.48
#